data_AF-A0A699JAF7-F1
#
_entry.id   AF-A0A699JAF7-F1
#
_cell.length_a   1.000
_cell.length_b   1.000
_cell.length_c   1.000
_cell.angle_alpha   90.00
_cell.angle_beta   90.00
_cell.angle_gamma   90.00
#
_symmetry.space_group_name_H-M   'P 1'
#
loop_
_entity.id
_entity.type
_entity.pdbx_description
1 polymer ?
#
loop_
_entity_poly.entity_id
_entity_poly.type
_entity_poly.pdbx_seq_one_letter_code
_entity_poly.pdbx_strand_id
1 'polypeptide(L)'
;GTNLHAFVKKKVGDEEQTLFWEDSWLSDPTLKNIFPRLYALEINKHASVASKFRDTLMSASFRRVPRRGLEEDQFQLLIDKVAPVILSSIKDRWVWILDSGDELSL
;
A
#
# COMPACT_ATOMS: atom_id res chain seq x y z
N GLY A 1 6.44 4.85 -37.06
CA GLY A 1 6.51 5.69 -35.84
C GLY A 1 5.80 4.95 -34.74
N THR A 2 6.55 4.23 -33.91
CA THR A 2 5.98 3.42 -32.84
C THR A 2 5.67 4.32 -31.65
N ASN A 3 4.38 4.39 -31.30
CA ASN A 3 3.93 4.95 -30.03
C ASN A 3 4.52 4.08 -28.93
N LEU A 4 5.48 4.61 -28.17
CA LEU A 4 5.84 4.04 -26.88
C LEU A 4 4.66 4.30 -25.95
N HIS A 5 3.76 3.32 -25.83
CA HIS A 5 2.92 3.21 -24.65
C HIS A 5 3.88 2.98 -23.48
N ALA A 6 4.24 4.06 -22.79
CA ALA A 6 4.98 3.99 -21.55
C ALA A 6 4.14 3.16 -20.58
N PHE A 7 4.52 1.89 -20.41
CA PHE A 7 4.01 1.07 -19.34
C PHE A 7 4.46 1.71 -18.04
N VAL A 8 3.53 2.38 -17.36
CA VAL A 8 3.76 2.80 -15.97
C VAL A 8 3.79 1.53 -15.12
N LYS A 9 4.98 0.96 -14.95
CA LYS A 9 5.25 -0.02 -13.89
C LYS A 9 5.11 0.73 -12.57
N LYS A 10 4.02 0.50 -11.83
CA LYS A 10 3.93 0.92 -10.43
C LYS A 10 5.00 0.14 -9.66
N LYS A 11 6.09 0.85 -9.37
CA LYS A 11 7.18 0.45 -8.47
C LYS A 11 6.57 0.16 -7.09
N VAL A 12 6.45 -1.11 -6.71
CA VAL A 12 6.32 -1.51 -5.29
C VAL A 12 7.75 -1.70 -4.78
N GLY A 13 8.47 -0.59 -4.70
CA GLY A 13 9.88 -0.56 -4.32
C GLY A 13 9.99 0.29 -3.07
N ASP A 14 10.36 -0.38 -1.98
CA ASP A 14 10.40 0.07 -0.61
C ASP A 14 9.12 0.78 -0.12
N GLU A 15 8.25 -0.01 0.49
CA GLU A 15 7.09 0.44 1.25
C GLU A 15 7.45 1.42 2.39
N GLU A 16 8.75 1.70 2.60
CA GLU A 16 9.25 2.81 3.41
C GLU A 16 8.96 4.19 2.82
N GLN A 17 8.94 4.35 1.50
CA GLN A 17 8.63 5.64 0.84
C GLN A 17 7.16 5.80 0.47
N THR A 18 6.39 4.71 0.52
CA THR A 18 4.95 4.72 0.23
C THR A 18 4.18 5.01 1.51
N LEU A 19 3.35 6.05 1.50
CA LEU A 19 2.57 6.47 2.64
C LEU A 19 1.27 5.67 2.75
N PHE A 20 1.05 5.06 3.92
CA PHE A 20 -0.06 4.15 4.15
C PHE A 20 -1.43 4.80 3.90
N TRP A 21 -1.59 6.07 4.29
CA TRP A 21 -2.86 6.78 4.16
C TRP A 21 -2.95 7.65 2.91
N GLU A 22 -1.83 8.24 2.50
CA GLU A 22 -1.79 9.29 1.49
C GLU A 22 -1.67 8.74 0.07
N ASP A 23 -1.03 7.58 -0.12
CA ASP A 23 -0.81 7.00 -1.43
C ASP A 23 -1.84 5.92 -1.79
N SER A 24 -2.14 5.79 -3.09
CA SER A 24 -3.03 4.74 -3.62
C SER A 24 -2.27 3.41 -3.75
N TRP A 25 -1.72 2.91 -2.64
CA TRP A 25 -0.90 1.70 -2.61
C TRP A 25 -1.75 0.42 -2.61
N LEU A 26 -2.80 0.38 -1.79
CA LEU A 26 -3.73 -0.75 -1.64
C LEU A 26 -4.98 -0.64 -2.52
N SER A 27 -5.44 0.58 -2.79
CA SER A 27 -6.67 0.86 -3.55
C SER A 27 -6.58 2.26 -4.18
N ASP A 28 -7.39 2.50 -5.21
CA ASP A 28 -7.69 3.82 -5.74
C ASP A 28 -9.23 4.01 -5.67
N PRO A 29 -9.77 4.92 -4.83
CA PRO A 29 -9.09 6.00 -4.11
C PRO A 29 -8.27 5.54 -2.89
N THR A 30 -7.46 6.44 -2.36
CA THR A 30 -6.54 6.24 -1.21
C THR A 30 -7.26 5.80 0.07
N LEU A 31 -6.52 5.17 1.00
CA LEU A 31 -7.10 4.68 2.26
C LEU A 31 -7.67 5.80 3.13
N LYS A 32 -7.14 7.02 3.09
CA LYS A 32 -7.74 8.16 3.80
C LYS A 32 -9.14 8.53 3.30
N ASN A 33 -9.41 8.29 2.02
CA ASN A 33 -10.71 8.57 1.40
C ASN A 33 -11.71 7.43 1.66
N ILE A 34 -11.22 6.18 1.67
CA ILE A 34 -12.05 5.00 1.96
C ILE A 34 -12.39 4.91 3.45
N PHE A 35 -11.43 5.23 4.31
CA PHE A 35 -11.55 5.10 5.77
C PHE A 35 -11.29 6.42 6.50
N PRO A 36 -12.09 7.48 6.25
CA PRO A 36 -11.83 8.82 6.78
C PRO A 36 -11.90 8.88 8.31
N ARG A 37 -12.63 7.96 8.96
CA ARG A 37 -12.71 7.91 10.43
C ARG A 37 -11.45 7.34 11.04
N LEU A 38 -10.89 6.28 10.46
CA LEU A 38 -9.60 5.75 10.86
C LEU A 38 -8.47 6.72 10.55
N TYR A 39 -8.51 7.33 9.36
CA TYR A 39 -7.56 8.38 9.02
C TYR A 39 -7.62 9.49 10.06
N ALA A 40 -8.80 9.94 10.49
CA ALA A 40 -8.89 10.93 11.55
C ALA A 40 -8.16 10.48 12.83
N LEU A 41 -8.22 9.20 13.23
CA LEU A 41 -7.57 8.62 14.42
C LEU A 41 -6.05 8.55 14.35
N GLU A 42 -5.48 8.43 13.15
CA GLU A 42 -4.06 8.33 12.92
C GLU A 42 -3.27 9.51 13.52
N ILE A 43 -2.24 9.25 14.32
CA ILE A 43 -1.32 10.30 14.78
C ILE A 43 -0.31 10.60 13.68
N ASN A 44 0.25 9.57 13.05
CA ASN A 44 1.26 9.73 12.00
C ASN A 44 0.62 9.58 10.62
N LYS A 45 0.14 10.69 10.04
CA LYS A 45 -0.49 10.68 8.70
C LYS A 45 0.45 10.24 7.60
N HIS A 46 1.74 10.48 7.79
CA HIS A 46 2.81 10.12 6.87
C HIS A 46 3.53 8.84 7.31
N ALA A 47 2.86 7.96 8.06
CA ALA A 47 3.36 6.63 8.32
C ALA A 47 3.53 5.88 6.99
N SER A 48 4.69 5.24 6.83
CA SER A 48 4.94 4.41 5.66
C SER A 48 4.23 3.06 5.79
N VAL A 49 3.93 2.43 4.66
CA VAL A 49 3.35 1.08 4.63
C VAL A 49 4.24 0.11 5.42
N ALA A 50 5.56 0.17 5.21
CA ALA A 50 6.50 -0.67 5.94
C ALA A 50 6.44 -0.44 7.46
N SER A 51 6.36 0.81 7.92
CA SER A 51 6.23 1.09 9.37
C SER A 51 4.94 0.52 9.95
N LYS A 52 3.83 0.59 9.21
CA LYS A 52 2.51 0.13 9.66
C LYS A 52 2.43 -1.38 9.83
N PHE A 53 3.13 -2.12 9.00
CA PHE A 53 3.19 -3.58 9.09
C PHE A 53 4.29 -4.09 10.04
N ARG A 54 5.25 -3.25 10.43
CA ARG A 54 6.19 -3.56 11.52
C ARG A 54 5.52 -3.51 12.89
N ASP A 55 4.50 -2.65 13.04
CA ASP A 55 3.72 -2.56 14.26
C ASP A 55 2.91 -3.85 14.48
N THR A 56 2.83 -4.29 15.74
CA THR A 56 2.04 -5.47 16.12
C THR A 56 0.55 -5.31 15.79
N LEU A 57 0.06 -4.07 15.72
CA LEU A 57 -1.33 -3.73 15.45
C LEU A 57 -1.42 -2.55 14.48
N MET A 58 -2.30 -2.64 13.48
CA MET A 58 -2.57 -1.54 12.54
C MET A 58 -3.09 -0.26 13.23
N SER A 59 -3.68 -0.42 14.42
CA SER A 59 -4.16 0.67 15.27
C SER A 59 -3.10 1.23 16.24
N ALA A 60 -1.87 0.71 16.25
CA ALA A 60 -0.83 1.11 17.21
C ALA A 60 -0.52 2.60 17.16
N SER A 61 -0.53 3.20 15.97
CA SER A 61 -0.27 4.62 15.76
C SER A 61 -1.52 5.51 15.88
N PHE A 62 -2.68 4.94 16.24
CA PHE A 62 -3.90 5.73 16.48
C PHE A 62 -3.84 6.43 17.84
N ARG A 63 -4.40 7.64 17.93
CA ARG A 63 -4.47 8.38 19.20
C ARG A 63 -5.33 7.71 20.27
N ARG A 64 -6.18 6.79 19.85
CA ARG A 64 -7.05 5.94 20.68
C ARG A 64 -7.51 4.74 19.86
N VAL A 65 -7.98 3.71 20.55
CA VAL A 65 -8.65 2.58 19.91
C VAL A 65 -9.91 3.04 19.14
N PRO A 66 -10.20 2.43 17.96
CA PRO A 66 -11.46 2.63 17.27
C PRO A 66 -12.64 2.32 18.21
N ARG A 67 -13.65 3.20 18.22
CA ARG A 67 -14.89 2.98 18.97
C ARG A 67 -15.82 2.05 18.19
N ARG A 68 -16.78 1.47 18.89
CA ARG A 68 -17.82 0.65 18.26
C ARG A 68 -18.60 1.41 17.18
N GLY A 69 -19.23 0.65 16.29
CA GLY A 69 -20.00 1.18 15.16
C GLY A 69 -19.09 1.54 13.99
N LEU A 70 -19.31 2.69 13.36
CA LEU A 70 -18.66 3.03 12.08
C LEU A 70 -17.12 3.03 12.10
N GLU A 71 -16.48 3.33 13.24
CA GLU A 71 -15.02 3.25 13.35
C GLU A 71 -14.53 1.78 13.36
N GLU A 72 -15.24 0.90 14.07
CA GLU A 72 -14.98 -0.54 14.13
C GLU A 72 -15.27 -1.22 12.78
N ASP A 73 -16.37 -0.86 12.11
CA ASP A 73 -16.71 -1.37 10.78
C ASP A 73 -15.63 -1.01 9.75
N GLN A 74 -15.15 0.24 9.77
CA GLN A 74 -14.04 0.66 8.92
C GLN A 74 -12.76 -0.09 9.26
N PHE A 75 -12.49 -0.32 10.55
CA PHE A 75 -11.29 -1.03 10.98
C PHE A 75 -11.29 -2.48 10.53
N GLN A 76 -12.41 -3.18 10.69
CA GLN A 76 -12.54 -4.58 10.27
C GLN A 76 -12.37 -4.72 8.75
N LEU A 77 -12.95 -3.81 7.97
CA LEU A 77 -12.78 -3.79 6.51
C LEU A 77 -11.35 -3.45 6.08
N LEU A 78 -10.66 -2.57 6.83
CA LEU A 78 -9.24 -2.30 6.59
C LEU A 78 -8.40 -3.56 6.82
N ILE A 79 -8.61 -4.28 7.92
CA ILE A 79 -7.90 -5.52 8.23
C ILE A 79 -8.15 -6.57 7.14
N ASP A 80 -9.39 -6.74 6.70
CA ASP A 80 -9.75 -7.68 5.63
C ASP A 80 -9.02 -7.36 4.32
N LYS A 81 -8.93 -6.08 3.94
CA LYS A 81 -8.20 -5.63 2.75
C LYS A 81 -6.68 -5.80 2.87
N VAL A 82 -6.14 -5.65 4.07
CA VAL A 82 -4.69 -5.71 4.34
C VAL A 82 -4.22 -7.15 4.56
N ALA A 83 -5.07 -8.04 5.07
CA ALA A 83 -4.75 -9.44 5.35
C ALA A 83 -4.11 -10.23 4.19
N PRO A 84 -4.54 -10.09 2.92
CA PRO A 84 -3.90 -10.80 1.80
C PRO A 84 -2.59 -10.14 1.32
N VAL A 85 -2.21 -8.98 1.85
CA VAL A 85 -1.01 -8.27 1.41
C VAL A 85 0.22 -8.91 2.07
N ILE A 86 1.07 -9.52 1.25
CA ILE A 86 2.37 -10.05 1.69
C ILE A 86 3.44 -9.00 1.38
N LEU A 87 3.99 -8.38 2.43
CA LEU A 87 5.17 -7.54 2.25
C LEU A 87 6.38 -8.42 1.95
N SER A 88 6.89 -8.34 0.72
CA SER A 88 8.15 -8.99 0.39
C SER A 88 9.29 -8.27 1.12
N SER A 89 9.80 -8.89 2.19
CA SER A 89 10.98 -8.49 2.97
C SER A 89 12.31 -8.45 2.16
N ILE A 90 12.25 -8.74 0.86
CA ILE A 90 13.44 -8.71 -0.01
C ILE A 90 13.78 -7.26 -0.35
N LYS A 91 14.85 -6.76 0.26
CA LYS A 91 15.53 -5.51 -0.13
C LYS A 91 15.69 -5.44 -1.65
N ASP A 92 15.15 -4.35 -2.20
CA ASP A 92 15.41 -3.73 -3.48
C ASP A 92 16.19 -4.58 -4.49
N ARG A 93 15.46 -5.24 -5.38
CA ARG A 93 16.02 -5.58 -6.69
C ARG A 93 15.12 -4.98 -7.76
N TRP A 94 15.64 -3.96 -8.44
CA TRP A 94 15.10 -3.50 -9.71
C TRP A 94 15.20 -4.64 -10.71
N VAL A 95 14.09 -5.34 -10.94
CA VAL A 95 14.04 -6.33 -12.03
C VAL A 95 13.41 -5.65 -13.25
N TRP A 96 14.27 -5.29 -14.19
CA TRP A 96 13.84 -4.98 -15.55
C TRP A 96 13.42 -6.29 -16.20
N ILE A 97 12.13 -6.62 -16.15
CA ILE A 97 11.57 -7.56 -17.11
C ILE A 97 11.53 -6.82 -18.44
N LEU A 98 12.54 -7.09 -19.28
CA LEU A 98 12.47 -6.82 -20.70
C LEU A 98 11.57 -7.92 -21.27
N ASP A 99 10.43 -7.52 -21.84
CA ASP A 99 9.76 -8.39 -22.79
C ASP A 99 10.65 -8.40 -24.04
N SER A 100 11.69 -9.25 -24.03
CA SER A 100 12.34 -9.66 -25.25
C SER A 100 11.40 -10.64 -25.94
N GLY A 101 10.28 -10.12 -26.43
CA GLY A 101 9.58 -10.70 -27.55
C GLY A 101 10.48 -10.53 -28.76
N ASP A 102 11.41 -11.48 -28.92
CA ASP A 102 11.72 -12.12 -30.20
C ASP A 102 12.80 -13.18 -29.96
N GLU A 103 12.31 -14.39 -29.73
CA GLU A 103 13.03 -15.62 -30.00
C GLU A 103 13.20 -15.71 -31.53
N LEU A 104 14.31 -15.18 -32.06
CA LEU A 104 14.74 -15.56 -33.40
C LEU A 104 15.63 -16.79 -33.30
N SER A 105 14.99 -17.92 -33.57
CA SER A 105 15.63 -19.15 -34.00
C SER A 105 16.49 -18.89 -35.25
N LEU A 106 17.77 -19.30 -35.15
CA LEU A 106 18.82 -19.43 -36.21
C LEU A 106 19.41 -18.14 -36.81
#